data_AF-A0A918A064-F1
#
_entry.id   AF-A0A918A064-F1
#
_cell.length_a   1.000
_cell.length_b   1.000
_cell.length_c   1.000
_cell.angle_alpha   90.00
_cell.angle_beta   90.00
_cell.angle_gamma   90.00
#
_symmetry.space_group_name_H-M   'P 1'
#
loop_
_entity.id
_entity.type
_entity.pdbx_description
1 polymer ?
#
loop_
_entity_poly.entity_id
_entity_poly.type
_entity_poly.pdbx_seq_one_letter_code
_entity_poly.pdbx_strand_id
1 'polypeptide(L)'
;MVFRIEVTPQDVAASRFAISPLIETMHAQWVLEGRTAAGVHRRWVERWRGPYQELARQHPALRATAVISGNMGSANVDFIAPPPSGTSVPFEVELAAMRATPLAVAHREIAQVLAARAPAPAEVRELLFGPDVVRLIADAFEALWTEILAKSWPRFHAILERDVVQRAGRLVTAGWGAALDDLNAQVRWHDDGHIAIAMGRREEWHRLGGRGLLFLPSVFTASVGAYLEEAWPYALLYPARGIAAEPPGAGAGLAALLGRSRARVLSELATPATTTHLAALLGQSLGGTGGHVAALRGAGLISGTRTGRSVLYARTPLGDALVAGSLA
;
A
#
# COMPACT_ATOMS: atom_id res chain seq x y z
N MET A 1 4.30 -14.93 15.30
CA MET A 1 4.33 -14.55 16.73
C MET A 1 3.11 -13.68 17.05
N VAL A 2 2.64 -13.61 18.29
CA VAL A 2 1.73 -12.53 18.72
C VAL A 2 2.61 -11.39 19.19
N PHE A 3 2.56 -10.25 18.50
CA PHE A 3 3.23 -9.05 18.98
C PHE A 3 2.24 -8.22 19.78
N ARG A 4 2.67 -7.78 20.96
CA ARG A 4 1.97 -6.79 21.75
C ARG A 4 2.77 -5.50 21.79
N ILE A 5 2.10 -4.41 21.48
CA ILE A 5 2.71 -3.08 21.43
C ILE A 5 2.03 -2.24 22.48
N GLU A 6 2.76 -1.86 23.53
CA GLU A 6 2.29 -0.90 24.51
C GLU A 6 2.23 0.49 23.84
N VAL A 7 1.07 1.14 23.94
CA VAL A 7 0.77 2.41 23.28
C VAL A 7 0.39 3.46 24.32
N THR A 8 1.24 4.47 24.48
CA THR A 8 0.94 5.61 25.35
C THR A 8 0.11 6.68 24.61
N PRO A 9 -0.52 7.63 25.32
CA PRO A 9 -1.16 8.78 24.68
C PRO A 9 -0.21 9.60 23.78
N GLN A 10 1.08 9.66 24.12
CA GLN A 10 2.09 10.31 23.29
C GLN A 10 2.29 9.56 21.97
N ASP A 11 2.29 8.22 22.02
CA ASP A 11 2.41 7.39 20.82
C ASP A 11 1.20 7.58 19.90
N VAL A 12 0.00 7.64 20.48
CA VAL A 12 -1.23 7.93 19.74
C VAL A 12 -1.12 9.27 19.01
N ALA A 13 -0.63 10.31 19.67
CA ALA A 13 -0.44 11.63 19.07
C ALA A 13 0.65 11.67 17.97
N ALA A 14 1.70 10.85 18.10
CA ALA A 14 2.79 10.74 17.14
C ALA A 14 2.48 9.82 15.94
N SER A 15 1.42 9.02 16.04
CA SER A 15 1.02 8.04 15.02
C SER A 15 0.39 8.71 13.80
N ARG A 16 0.68 8.17 12.61
CA ARG A 16 0.23 8.74 11.33
C ARG A 16 0.12 7.68 10.24
N PHE A 17 -0.68 7.97 9.22
CA PHE A 17 -0.69 7.17 7.99
C PHE A 17 0.48 7.57 7.09
N ALA A 18 0.96 6.61 6.31
CA ALA A 18 1.95 6.85 5.27
C ALA A 18 1.71 5.91 4.08
N ILE A 19 2.24 6.25 2.91
CA ILE A 19 2.11 5.45 1.68
C ILE A 19 3.52 5.36 1.12
N SER A 20 3.99 4.13 0.84
CA SER A 20 5.35 3.90 0.37
C SER A 20 5.36 3.24 -1.01
N PRO A 21 5.75 3.96 -2.08
CA PRO A 21 6.04 3.33 -3.37
C PRO A 21 7.14 2.26 -3.29
N LEU A 22 8.14 2.39 -2.41
CA LEU A 22 9.22 1.40 -2.29
C LEU A 22 8.75 0.09 -1.65
N ILE A 23 7.94 0.16 -0.58
CA ILE A 23 7.29 -1.02 0.03
C ILE A 23 6.35 -1.68 -0.98
N GLU A 24 5.58 -0.90 -1.75
CA GLU A 24 4.75 -1.46 -2.81
C GLU A 24 5.57 -2.10 -3.94
N THR A 25 6.76 -1.57 -4.24
CA THR A 25 7.73 -2.18 -5.19
C THR A 25 8.22 -3.53 -4.66
N MET A 26 8.57 -3.59 -3.37
CA MET A 26 8.95 -4.83 -2.71
C MET A 26 7.83 -5.88 -2.74
N HIS A 27 6.61 -5.50 -2.36
CA HIS A 27 5.48 -6.44 -2.36
C HIS A 27 5.06 -6.87 -3.78
N ALA A 28 5.14 -5.96 -4.76
CA ALA A 28 4.95 -6.30 -6.16
C ALA A 28 5.97 -7.35 -6.63
N GLN A 29 7.24 -7.22 -6.23
CA GLN A 29 8.27 -8.23 -6.50
C GLN A 29 7.88 -9.60 -5.92
N TRP A 30 7.40 -9.65 -4.66
CA TRP A 30 7.00 -10.92 -4.02
C TRP A 30 5.89 -11.62 -4.81
N VAL A 31 4.91 -10.86 -5.28
CA VAL A 31 3.79 -11.38 -6.07
C VAL A 31 4.24 -11.83 -7.46
N LEU A 32 5.14 -11.09 -8.12
CA LEU A 32 5.69 -11.44 -9.45
C LEU A 32 6.57 -12.69 -9.41
N GLU A 33 7.41 -12.81 -8.37
CA GLU A 33 8.25 -13.97 -8.08
C GLU A 33 7.43 -15.20 -7.66
N GLY A 34 6.14 -15.03 -7.34
CA GLY A 34 5.25 -16.11 -6.89
C GLY A 34 5.47 -16.52 -5.44
N ARG A 35 6.12 -15.67 -4.63
CA ARG A 35 6.33 -15.86 -3.18
C ARG A 35 5.03 -15.69 -2.41
N THR A 36 4.16 -14.81 -2.90
CA THR A 36 2.81 -14.58 -2.38
C THR A 36 1.78 -14.84 -3.48
N ALA A 37 0.57 -15.23 -3.08
CA ALA A 37 -0.50 -15.49 -4.04
C ALA A 37 -0.91 -14.20 -4.76
N ALA A 38 -1.02 -14.25 -6.09
CA ALA A 38 -1.43 -13.10 -6.89
C ALA A 38 -2.83 -12.58 -6.55
N GLY A 39 -3.74 -13.46 -6.09
CA GLY A 39 -5.10 -13.09 -5.69
C GLY A 39 -5.80 -12.22 -6.72
N VAL A 40 -6.25 -11.04 -6.29
CA VAL A 40 -6.91 -10.01 -7.11
C VAL A 40 -6.02 -9.43 -8.22
N HIS A 41 -4.70 -9.54 -8.09
CA HIS A 41 -3.72 -9.06 -9.07
C HIS A 41 -3.36 -10.07 -10.15
N ARG A 42 -4.08 -11.20 -10.26
CA ARG A 42 -3.77 -12.26 -11.26
C ARG A 42 -3.53 -11.72 -12.68
N ARG A 43 -4.43 -10.87 -13.19
CA ARG A 43 -4.30 -10.26 -14.53
C ARG A 43 -3.10 -9.31 -14.64
N TRP A 44 -2.78 -8.61 -13.55
CA TRP A 44 -1.61 -7.73 -13.49
C TRP A 44 -0.33 -8.57 -13.53
N VAL A 45 -0.27 -9.69 -12.79
CA VAL A 45 0.85 -10.63 -12.81
C VAL A 45 1.00 -11.29 -14.18
N GLU A 46 -0.09 -11.76 -14.80
CA GLU A 46 -0.05 -12.32 -16.16
C GLU A 46 0.57 -11.36 -17.18
N ARG A 47 0.25 -10.05 -17.05
CA ARG A 47 0.82 -9.00 -17.90
C ARG A 47 2.31 -8.76 -17.64
N TRP A 48 2.72 -8.72 -16.37
CA TRP A 48 4.03 -8.21 -15.98
C TRP A 48 5.07 -9.30 -15.64
N ARG A 49 4.67 -10.57 -15.56
CA ARG A 49 5.57 -11.69 -15.24
C ARG A 49 6.70 -11.84 -16.26
N GLY A 50 6.39 -11.77 -17.56
CA GLY A 50 7.40 -11.85 -18.62
C GLY A 50 8.43 -10.71 -18.53
N PRO A 51 7.99 -9.43 -18.52
CA PRO A 51 8.88 -8.29 -18.29
C PRO A 51 9.71 -8.39 -17.00
N TYR A 52 9.11 -8.84 -15.90
CA TYR A 52 9.82 -9.05 -14.64
C TYR A 52 10.91 -10.12 -14.76
N GLN A 53 10.66 -11.22 -15.45
CA GLN A 53 11.65 -12.29 -15.65
C GLN A 53 12.85 -11.83 -16.49
N GLU A 54 12.63 -10.99 -17.51
CA GLU A 54 13.72 -10.33 -18.25
C GLU A 54 14.53 -9.43 -17.31
N LEU A 55 13.85 -8.60 -16.53
CA LEU A 55 14.50 -7.69 -15.59
C LEU A 55 15.32 -8.45 -14.53
N ALA A 56 14.78 -9.55 -14.00
CA ALA A 56 15.46 -10.41 -13.02
C ALA A 56 16.69 -11.13 -13.61
N ARG A 57 16.77 -11.30 -14.94
CA ARG A 57 17.99 -11.78 -15.61
C ARG A 57 19.05 -10.69 -15.74
N GLN A 58 18.63 -9.45 -15.98
CA GLN A 58 19.53 -8.29 -16.10
C GLN A 58 20.04 -7.79 -14.75
N HIS A 59 19.23 -7.96 -13.70
CA HIS A 59 19.52 -7.55 -12.32
C HIS A 59 19.49 -8.77 -11.37
N PRO A 60 20.61 -9.51 -11.22
CA PRO A 60 20.68 -10.68 -10.33
C PRO A 60 20.27 -10.39 -8.88
N ALA A 61 20.39 -9.13 -8.44
CA ALA A 61 19.94 -8.68 -7.13
C ALA A 61 18.43 -8.90 -6.89
N LEU A 62 17.56 -8.81 -7.91
CA LEU A 62 16.12 -9.12 -7.77
C LEU A 62 15.88 -10.59 -7.38
N ARG A 63 16.71 -11.50 -7.91
CA ARG A 63 16.64 -12.93 -7.57
C ARG A 63 17.23 -13.19 -6.19
N ALA A 64 18.32 -12.50 -5.85
CA ALA A 64 18.95 -12.60 -4.54
C ALA A 64 18.02 -12.09 -3.41
N THR A 65 17.27 -11.00 -3.63
CA THR A 65 16.33 -10.48 -2.63
C THR A 65 15.21 -11.45 -2.30
N ALA A 66 14.79 -12.30 -3.24
CA ALA A 66 13.77 -13.33 -2.99
C ALA A 66 14.20 -14.35 -1.91
N VAL A 67 15.49 -14.46 -1.60
CA VAL A 67 16.05 -15.32 -0.54
C VAL A 67 16.07 -14.64 0.83
N ILE A 68 15.92 -13.32 0.89
CA ILE A 68 15.95 -12.54 2.15
C ILE A 68 14.67 -11.74 2.41
N SER A 69 13.74 -11.72 1.45
CA SER A 69 12.49 -10.98 1.50
C SER A 69 11.29 -11.85 1.06
N GLY A 70 10.07 -11.45 1.44
CA GLY A 70 8.84 -12.20 1.16
C GLY A 70 8.70 -13.47 2.01
N ASN A 71 9.19 -13.43 3.25
CA ASN A 71 9.26 -14.58 4.15
C ASN A 71 8.02 -14.63 5.03
N MET A 72 6.89 -15.07 4.46
CA MET A 72 5.61 -15.08 5.16
C MET A 72 5.70 -15.81 6.51
N GLY A 73 5.36 -15.10 7.59
CA GLY A 73 5.40 -15.62 8.96
C GLY A 73 6.79 -15.63 9.62
N SER A 74 7.79 -15.00 9.01
CA SER A 74 9.17 -14.89 9.50
C SER A 74 9.73 -13.48 9.28
N ALA A 75 10.90 -13.19 9.86
CA ALA A 75 11.63 -11.95 9.64
C ALA A 75 12.00 -11.75 8.16
N ASN A 76 11.99 -10.49 7.73
CA ASN A 76 12.50 -10.00 6.44
C ASN A 76 13.65 -9.03 6.69
N VAL A 77 14.31 -8.60 5.61
CA VAL A 77 15.25 -7.48 5.67
C VAL A 77 14.49 -6.17 5.47
N ASP A 78 14.65 -5.25 6.42
CA ASP A 78 13.89 -4.00 6.46
C ASP A 78 14.60 -2.91 5.63
N PHE A 79 15.92 -2.98 5.47
CA PHE A 79 16.67 -2.00 4.68
C PHE A 79 16.26 -1.94 3.19
N ILE A 80 15.62 -2.99 2.65
CA ILE A 80 15.13 -3.01 1.26
C ILE A 80 14.03 -1.97 1.06
N ALA A 81 13.21 -1.75 2.07
CA ALA A 81 12.12 -0.78 2.03
C ALA A 81 11.95 -0.16 3.43
N PRO A 82 12.79 0.82 3.80
CA PRO A 82 12.66 1.53 5.06
C PRO A 82 11.28 2.18 5.20
N PRO A 83 10.67 2.23 6.40
CA PRO A 83 9.41 2.91 6.61
C PRO A 83 9.46 4.39 6.16
N PRO A 84 8.47 4.87 5.38
CA PRO A 84 8.46 6.23 4.85
C PRO A 84 8.14 7.27 5.93
N SER A 85 8.37 8.55 5.62
CA SER A 85 8.08 9.64 6.54
C SER A 85 6.63 10.17 6.50
N GLY A 86 5.86 9.86 5.44
CA GLY A 86 4.48 10.34 5.25
C GLY A 86 3.75 9.76 4.04
N THR A 87 2.58 10.33 3.68
CA THR A 87 1.70 9.82 2.60
C THR A 87 2.03 10.27 1.19
N SER A 88 2.96 11.21 1.02
CA SER A 88 3.29 11.81 -0.28
C SER A 88 4.80 11.90 -0.49
N VAL A 89 5.49 10.82 -0.12
CA VAL A 89 6.94 10.70 -0.31
C VAL A 89 7.19 10.16 -1.72
N PRO A 90 7.96 10.86 -2.58
CA PRO A 90 8.33 10.34 -3.89
C PRO A 90 9.19 9.08 -3.80
N PHE A 91 9.09 8.20 -4.79
CA PHE A 91 9.86 6.96 -4.84
C PHE A 91 11.37 7.21 -4.74
N GLU A 92 11.86 8.26 -5.40
CA GLU A 92 13.27 8.62 -5.45
C GLU A 92 13.80 8.99 -4.05
N VAL A 93 12.95 9.55 -3.19
CA VAL A 93 13.30 9.89 -1.81
C VAL A 93 13.40 8.63 -0.96
N GLU A 94 12.47 7.68 -1.11
CA GLU A 94 12.54 6.39 -0.41
C GLU A 94 13.71 5.54 -0.89
N LEU A 95 13.98 5.54 -2.20
CA LEU A 95 15.13 4.88 -2.79
C LEU A 95 16.44 5.49 -2.29
N ALA A 96 16.52 6.81 -2.15
CA ALA A 96 17.68 7.48 -1.55
C ALA A 96 17.88 7.08 -0.08
N ALA A 97 16.80 6.94 0.70
CA ALA A 97 16.87 6.45 2.07
C ALA A 97 17.39 5.00 2.14
N MET A 98 16.91 4.13 1.25
CA MET A 98 17.44 2.77 1.10
C MET A 98 18.93 2.78 0.74
N ARG A 99 19.34 3.58 -0.26
CA ARG A 99 20.74 3.74 -0.68
C ARG A 99 21.65 4.25 0.45
N ALA A 100 21.11 5.03 1.39
CA ALA A 100 21.83 5.54 2.55
C ALA A 100 21.98 4.53 3.70
N THR A 101 21.42 3.32 3.58
CA THR A 101 21.56 2.28 4.61
C THR A 101 23.04 1.93 4.82
N PRO A 102 23.57 2.02 6.05
CA PRO A 102 24.92 1.56 6.34
C PRO A 102 25.10 0.09 6.00
N LEU A 103 26.19 -0.27 5.31
CA LEU A 103 26.47 -1.65 4.90
C LEU A 103 26.40 -2.65 6.07
N ALA A 104 26.89 -2.26 7.24
CA ALA A 104 26.85 -3.08 8.44
C ALA A 104 25.42 -3.40 8.91
N VAL A 105 24.47 -2.49 8.70
CA VAL A 105 23.03 -2.72 9.00
C VAL A 105 22.48 -3.74 8.01
N ALA A 106 22.71 -3.55 6.71
CA ALA A 106 22.26 -4.48 5.69
C ALA A 106 22.81 -5.91 5.90
N HIS A 107 24.12 -6.05 6.14
CA HIS A 107 24.74 -7.36 6.41
C HIS A 107 24.21 -8.01 7.69
N ARG A 108 23.96 -7.23 8.75
CA ARG A 108 23.38 -7.75 9.99
C ARG A 108 21.98 -8.32 9.75
N GLU A 109 21.10 -7.56 9.10
CA GLU A 109 19.73 -8.01 8.78
C GLU A 109 19.74 -9.24 7.87
N ILE A 110 20.59 -9.24 6.82
CA ILE A 110 20.77 -10.39 5.93
C ILE A 110 21.22 -11.62 6.71
N ALA A 111 22.22 -11.49 7.58
CA ALA A 111 22.71 -12.60 8.39
C ALA A 111 21.63 -13.16 9.33
N GLN A 112 20.88 -12.29 9.99
CA GLN A 112 19.79 -12.66 10.89
C GLN A 112 18.69 -13.43 10.14
N VAL A 113 18.27 -12.94 8.98
CA VAL A 113 17.26 -13.62 8.15
C VAL A 113 17.78 -14.98 7.66
N LEU A 114 19.02 -15.06 7.17
CA LEU A 114 19.58 -16.30 6.63
C LEU A 114 19.88 -17.35 7.71
N ALA A 115 20.13 -16.96 8.96
CA ALA A 115 20.41 -17.88 10.06
C ALA A 115 19.27 -18.87 10.34
N ALA A 116 18.02 -18.48 10.05
CA ALA A 116 16.83 -19.32 10.23
C ALA A 116 16.40 -20.07 8.95
N ARG A 117 17.26 -20.15 7.92
CA ARG A 117 16.88 -20.64 6.59
C ARG A 117 17.86 -21.67 6.04
N ALA A 118 17.40 -22.35 4.99
CA ALA A 118 18.27 -23.18 4.18
C ALA A 118 19.40 -22.32 3.56
N PRO A 119 20.61 -22.86 3.42
CA PRO A 119 21.72 -22.15 2.81
C PRO A 119 21.36 -21.64 1.41
N ALA A 120 21.64 -20.35 1.16
CA ALA A 120 21.53 -19.77 -0.16
C ALA A 120 22.64 -20.32 -1.09
N PRO A 121 22.43 -20.36 -2.42
CA PRO A 121 23.50 -20.64 -3.38
C PRO A 121 24.71 -19.73 -3.18
N ALA A 122 25.92 -20.23 -3.45
CA ALA A 122 27.17 -19.51 -3.19
C ALA A 122 27.19 -18.14 -3.88
N GLU A 123 26.81 -18.08 -5.16
CA GLU A 123 26.71 -16.83 -5.95
C GLU A 123 25.74 -15.80 -5.32
N VAL A 124 24.62 -16.26 -4.76
CA VAL A 124 23.64 -15.40 -4.09
C VAL A 124 24.23 -14.89 -2.78
N ARG A 125 24.89 -15.76 -2.02
CA ARG A 125 25.54 -15.39 -0.76
C ARG A 125 26.67 -14.38 -0.99
N GLU A 126 27.49 -14.56 -2.02
CA GLU A 126 28.56 -13.63 -2.41
C GLU A 126 27.99 -12.24 -2.75
N LEU A 127 26.89 -12.19 -3.51
CA LEU A 127 26.20 -10.93 -3.80
C LEU A 127 25.65 -10.28 -2.52
N LEU A 128 24.96 -11.05 -1.67
CA LEU A 128 24.28 -10.54 -0.47
C LEU A 128 25.26 -10.04 0.62
N PHE A 129 26.43 -10.65 0.74
CA PHE A 129 27.47 -10.21 1.68
C PHE A 129 28.57 -9.36 1.04
N GLY A 130 28.43 -9.03 -0.25
CA GLY A 130 29.34 -8.14 -0.95
C GLY A 130 29.22 -6.68 -0.47
N PRO A 131 30.24 -5.84 -0.74
CA PRO A 131 30.24 -4.43 -0.34
C PRO A 131 29.21 -3.59 -1.10
N ASP A 132 28.81 -4.02 -2.31
CA ASP A 132 27.89 -3.32 -3.19
C ASP A 132 26.41 -3.70 -2.99
N VAL A 133 26.08 -4.58 -2.03
CA VAL A 133 24.72 -5.18 -1.92
C VAL A 133 23.61 -4.13 -1.86
N VAL A 134 23.78 -3.06 -1.08
CA VAL A 134 22.78 -2.00 -0.92
C VAL A 134 22.52 -1.31 -2.27
N ARG A 135 23.59 -0.96 -2.99
CA ARG A 135 23.51 -0.31 -4.30
C ARG A 135 22.88 -1.24 -5.33
N LEU A 136 23.32 -2.50 -5.41
CA LEU A 136 22.81 -3.49 -6.36
C LEU A 136 21.31 -3.75 -6.18
N ILE A 137 20.82 -3.86 -4.94
CA ILE A 137 19.39 -4.03 -4.69
C ILE A 137 18.63 -2.73 -5.00
N ALA A 138 19.18 -1.55 -4.67
CA ALA A 138 18.55 -0.28 -4.99
C ALA A 138 18.38 -0.10 -6.51
N ASP A 139 19.44 -0.36 -7.29
CA ASP A 139 19.41 -0.25 -8.75
C ASP A 139 18.41 -1.24 -9.36
N ALA A 140 18.32 -2.45 -8.80
CA ALA A 140 17.33 -3.45 -9.18
C ALA A 140 15.88 -3.01 -8.90
N PHE A 141 15.63 -2.39 -7.74
CA PHE A 141 14.31 -1.89 -7.35
C PHE A 141 13.91 -0.63 -8.12
N GLU A 142 14.86 0.24 -8.44
CA GLU A 142 14.66 1.38 -9.34
C GLU A 142 14.23 0.93 -10.73
N ALA A 143 14.87 -0.13 -11.25
CA ALA A 143 14.51 -0.70 -12.54
C ALA A 143 13.11 -1.35 -12.48
N LEU A 144 12.80 -2.08 -11.40
CA LEU A 144 11.47 -2.69 -11.21
C LEU A 144 10.36 -1.65 -11.11
N TRP A 145 10.61 -0.57 -10.38
CA TRP A 145 9.71 0.57 -10.28
C TRP A 145 9.48 1.18 -11.66
N THR A 146 10.54 1.58 -12.34
CA THR A 146 10.47 2.31 -13.62
C THR A 146 9.78 1.48 -14.70
N GLU A 147 10.15 0.20 -14.81
CA GLU A 147 9.66 -0.65 -15.90
C GLU A 147 8.29 -1.27 -15.65
N ILE A 148 7.86 -1.39 -14.40
CA ILE A 148 6.64 -2.12 -14.07
C ILE A 148 5.73 -1.28 -13.18
N LEU A 149 6.18 -0.97 -11.96
CA LEU A 149 5.25 -0.45 -10.95
C LEU A 149 4.77 0.97 -11.26
N ALA A 150 5.65 1.85 -11.75
CA ALA A 150 5.34 3.23 -12.12
C ALA A 150 4.19 3.32 -13.14
N LYS A 151 4.07 2.34 -14.05
CA LYS A 151 3.02 2.26 -15.08
C LYS A 151 1.63 1.97 -14.48
N SER A 152 1.60 1.36 -13.29
CA SER A 152 0.37 1.04 -12.54
C SER A 152 0.17 1.94 -11.31
N TRP A 153 1.20 2.70 -10.93
CA TRP A 153 1.26 3.46 -9.69
C TRP A 153 0.14 4.47 -9.52
N PRO A 154 -0.27 5.27 -10.53
CA PRO A 154 -1.36 6.23 -10.34
C PRO A 154 -2.63 5.56 -9.78
N ARG A 155 -2.97 4.37 -10.30
CA ARG A 155 -4.12 3.60 -9.83
C ARG A 155 -3.91 3.06 -8.43
N PHE A 156 -2.76 2.45 -8.15
CA PHE A 156 -2.48 1.88 -6.83
C PHE A 156 -2.40 2.96 -5.75
N HIS A 157 -1.72 4.06 -6.02
CA HIS A 157 -1.66 5.23 -5.15
C HIS A 157 -3.07 5.76 -4.83
N ALA A 158 -3.94 5.90 -5.83
CA ALA A 158 -5.32 6.33 -5.59
C ALA A 158 -6.09 5.36 -4.68
N ILE A 159 -5.91 4.04 -4.82
CA ILE A 159 -6.51 3.05 -3.91
C ILE A 159 -6.00 3.25 -2.48
N LEU A 160 -4.69 3.43 -2.31
CA LEU A 160 -4.04 3.65 -1.00
C LEU A 160 -4.50 4.96 -0.35
N GLU A 161 -4.56 6.06 -1.11
CA GLU A 161 -5.09 7.35 -0.63
C GLU A 161 -6.54 7.23 -0.17
N ARG A 162 -7.39 6.51 -0.93
CA ARG A 162 -8.79 6.29 -0.56
C ARG A 162 -8.91 5.53 0.75
N ASP A 163 -8.08 4.49 0.94
CA ASP A 163 -8.02 3.75 2.21
C ASP A 163 -7.63 4.66 3.37
N VAL A 164 -6.57 5.47 3.22
CA VAL A 164 -6.13 6.44 4.25
C VAL A 164 -7.24 7.41 4.62
N VAL A 165 -7.94 8.00 3.64
CA VAL A 165 -9.04 8.94 3.91
C VAL A 165 -10.18 8.26 4.66
N GLN A 166 -10.56 7.05 4.26
CA GLN A 166 -11.62 6.30 4.95
C GLN A 166 -11.23 5.97 6.40
N ARG A 167 -9.98 5.56 6.63
CA ARG A 167 -9.47 5.23 7.97
C ARG A 167 -9.34 6.45 8.86
N ALA A 168 -8.87 7.56 8.31
CA ALA A 168 -8.85 8.84 9.02
C ALA A 168 -10.25 9.28 9.42
N GLY A 169 -11.25 9.13 8.54
CA GLY A 169 -12.65 9.42 8.87
C GLY A 169 -13.19 8.53 10.00
N ARG A 170 -12.95 7.21 9.92
CA ARG A 170 -13.29 6.25 11.00
C ARG A 170 -12.63 6.64 12.32
N LEU A 171 -11.36 7.01 12.28
CA LEU A 171 -10.62 7.44 13.47
C LEU A 171 -11.26 8.66 14.12
N VAL A 172 -11.64 9.67 13.32
CA VAL A 172 -12.28 10.90 13.82
C VAL A 172 -13.67 10.63 14.40
N THR A 173 -14.42 9.69 13.81
CA THR A 173 -15.82 9.43 14.17
C THR A 173 -16.02 8.36 15.23
N ALA A 174 -15.09 7.41 15.36
CA ALA A 174 -15.22 6.24 16.23
C ALA A 174 -14.00 6.00 17.14
N GLY A 175 -12.94 6.82 17.03
CA GLY A 175 -11.74 6.71 17.85
C GLY A 175 -10.77 5.61 17.41
N TRP A 176 -9.65 5.50 18.13
CA TRP A 176 -8.52 4.62 17.78
C TRP A 176 -8.86 3.13 17.87
N GLY A 177 -9.56 2.70 18.92
CA GLY A 177 -9.93 1.29 19.08
C GLY A 177 -10.73 0.76 17.90
N ALA A 178 -11.81 1.45 17.54
CA ALA A 178 -12.64 1.08 16.39
C ALA A 178 -11.89 1.18 15.05
N ALA A 179 -10.99 2.16 14.87
CA ALA A 179 -10.22 2.29 13.64
C ALA A 179 -9.18 1.16 13.45
N LEU A 180 -8.60 0.67 14.56
CA LEU A 180 -7.63 -0.42 14.57
C LEU A 180 -8.29 -1.79 14.42
N ASP A 181 -9.42 -2.02 15.10
CA ASP A 181 -10.16 -3.28 14.97
C ASP A 181 -10.71 -3.47 13.53
N ASP A 182 -11.00 -2.37 12.84
CA ASP A 182 -11.46 -2.34 11.45
C ASP A 182 -10.30 -2.53 10.44
N LEU A 183 -9.04 -2.60 10.91
CA LEU A 183 -7.85 -2.65 10.07
C LEU A 183 -7.56 -4.01 9.48
N ASN A 184 -7.56 -5.04 10.31
CA ASN A 184 -7.46 -6.43 9.90
C ASN A 184 -7.89 -7.32 11.08
N ALA A 185 -8.47 -8.49 10.81
CA ALA A 185 -8.86 -9.42 11.87
C ALA A 185 -7.70 -9.87 12.80
N GLN A 186 -6.45 -9.73 12.33
CA GLN A 186 -5.24 -10.01 13.11
C GLN A 186 -4.83 -8.86 14.04
N VAL A 187 -5.43 -7.68 13.93
CA VAL A 187 -5.08 -6.49 14.71
C VAL A 187 -6.22 -6.19 15.66
N ARG A 188 -5.91 -6.07 16.95
CA ARG A 188 -6.89 -5.72 17.97
C ARG A 188 -6.36 -4.64 18.89
N TRP A 189 -7.20 -3.67 19.20
CA TRP A 189 -6.97 -2.77 20.30
C TRP A 189 -7.46 -3.40 21.61
N HIS A 190 -6.70 -3.20 22.68
CA HIS A 190 -7.10 -3.57 24.02
C HIS A 190 -7.19 -2.32 24.91
N ASP A 191 -8.25 -2.24 25.73
CA ASP A 191 -8.57 -1.07 26.54
C ASP A 191 -7.53 -0.75 27.63
N ASP A 192 -6.66 -1.70 27.95
CA ASP A 192 -5.48 -1.53 28.81
C ASP A 192 -4.28 -0.88 28.08
N GLY A 193 -4.48 -0.40 26.85
CA GLY A 193 -3.53 0.49 26.16
C GLY A 193 -2.49 -0.24 25.31
N HIS A 194 -2.84 -1.39 24.72
CA HIS A 194 -1.93 -2.08 23.80
C HIS A 194 -2.61 -2.59 22.53
N ILE A 195 -1.81 -2.71 21.47
CA ILE A 195 -2.21 -3.33 20.20
C ILE A 195 -1.70 -4.77 20.18
N ALA A 196 -2.58 -5.72 19.90
CA ALA A 196 -2.21 -7.11 19.65
C ALA A 196 -2.22 -7.39 18.14
N ILE A 197 -1.12 -7.96 17.63
CA ILE A 197 -0.96 -8.37 16.23
C ILE A 197 -0.73 -9.88 16.17
N ALA A 198 -1.74 -10.63 15.74
CA ALA A 198 -1.75 -12.08 15.71
C ALA A 198 -1.07 -12.65 14.45
N MET A 199 0.27 -12.77 14.47
CA MET A 199 1.08 -13.37 13.39
C MET A 199 1.67 -14.75 13.76
N GLY A 200 1.22 -15.41 14.83
CA GLY A 200 1.65 -16.76 15.25
C GLY A 200 1.50 -17.01 16.76
N ARG A 201 2.26 -17.94 17.36
CA ARG A 201 1.98 -18.47 18.72
C ARG A 201 2.82 -17.92 19.88
N ARG A 202 4.05 -17.45 19.63
CA ARG A 202 4.94 -16.90 20.67
C ARG A 202 4.65 -15.43 20.90
N GLU A 203 4.57 -15.00 22.15
CA GLU A 203 4.31 -13.62 22.56
C GLU A 203 5.60 -12.81 22.70
N GLU A 204 5.59 -11.58 22.21
CA GLU A 204 6.68 -10.61 22.34
C GLU A 204 6.10 -9.21 22.58
N TRP A 205 6.74 -8.45 23.46
CA TRP A 205 6.28 -7.13 23.88
C TRP A 205 7.22 -6.05 23.36
N HIS A 206 6.64 -5.01 22.76
CA HIS A 206 7.34 -3.83 22.26
C HIS A 206 6.77 -2.57 22.90
N ARG A 207 7.62 -1.56 23.04
CA ARG A 207 7.26 -0.22 23.53
C ARG A 207 7.63 0.80 22.48
N LEU A 208 6.67 1.64 22.11
CA LEU A 208 6.89 2.67 21.08
C LEU A 208 7.76 3.83 21.59
N GLY A 209 7.74 4.10 22.90
CA GLY A 209 8.62 5.09 23.53
C GLY A 209 8.33 6.53 23.12
N GLY A 210 7.07 6.87 22.83
CA GLY A 210 6.65 8.19 22.35
C GLY A 210 6.89 8.43 20.86
N ARG A 211 7.39 7.43 20.11
CA ARG A 211 7.67 7.55 18.67
C ARG A 211 6.43 7.37 17.79
N GLY A 212 5.37 6.79 18.33
CA GLY A 212 4.14 6.46 17.60
C GLY A 212 4.31 5.31 16.60
N LEU A 213 3.23 5.02 15.88
CA LEU A 213 3.13 3.95 14.90
C LEU A 213 2.74 4.52 13.52
N LEU A 214 3.46 4.11 12.48
CA LEU A 214 3.08 4.38 11.10
C LEU A 214 2.07 3.34 10.61
N PHE A 215 0.98 3.77 10.00
CA PHE A 215 -0.01 2.90 9.38
C PHE A 215 0.19 2.90 7.86
N LEU A 216 0.59 1.76 7.31
CA LEU A 216 0.98 1.58 5.91
C LEU A 216 -0.01 0.66 5.19
N PRO A 217 -1.01 1.19 4.46
CA PRO A 217 -1.81 0.37 3.56
C PRO A 217 -0.92 -0.17 2.43
N SER A 218 -1.24 -1.38 1.98
CA SER A 218 -0.58 -2.00 0.84
C SER A 218 -1.60 -2.65 -0.09
N VAL A 219 -1.43 -2.49 -1.41
CA VAL A 219 -2.33 -3.14 -2.38
C VAL A 219 -1.91 -4.59 -2.65
N PHE A 220 -0.66 -4.96 -2.39
CA PHE A 220 -0.13 -6.29 -2.73
C PHE A 220 -0.12 -7.28 -1.56
N THR A 221 -0.30 -6.82 -0.32
CA THR A 221 -0.37 -7.72 0.84
C THR A 221 -1.79 -8.22 1.13
N ALA A 222 -1.90 -9.49 1.54
CA ALA A 222 -3.14 -10.09 2.04
C ALA A 222 -3.15 -10.26 3.58
N SER A 223 -2.03 -9.96 4.24
CA SER A 223 -1.84 -10.12 5.69
C SER A 223 -1.18 -8.88 6.27
N VAL A 224 -1.25 -8.74 7.60
CA VAL A 224 -0.52 -7.67 8.29
C VAL A 224 0.97 -8.01 8.42
N GLY A 225 1.78 -6.97 8.46
CA GLY A 225 3.22 -7.04 8.78
C GLY A 225 3.59 -5.89 9.69
N ALA A 226 4.75 -5.94 10.34
CA ALA A 226 5.18 -4.86 11.22
C ALA A 226 6.70 -4.68 11.23
N TYR A 227 7.13 -3.41 11.31
CA TYR A 227 8.50 -3.02 11.64
C TYR A 227 8.52 -2.77 13.16
N LEU A 228 9.17 -3.67 13.89
CA LEU A 228 9.20 -3.66 15.37
C LEU A 228 10.62 -3.62 15.95
N GLU A 229 11.63 -3.57 15.08
CA GLU A 229 13.02 -3.39 15.49
C GLU A 229 13.35 -1.91 15.70
N GLU A 230 14.17 -1.60 16.70
CA GLU A 230 14.49 -0.21 17.04
C GLU A 230 15.24 0.56 15.96
N ALA A 231 15.90 -0.15 15.04
CA ALA A 231 16.65 0.41 13.92
C ALA A 231 15.77 1.20 12.94
N TRP A 232 14.46 0.96 12.94
CA TRP A 232 13.50 1.56 12.01
C TRP A 232 12.34 2.25 12.74
N PRO A 233 11.65 3.21 12.10
CA PRO A 233 10.38 3.71 12.63
C PRO A 233 9.38 2.56 12.78
N TYR A 234 8.67 2.53 13.91
CA TYR A 234 7.63 1.53 14.11
C TYR A 234 6.52 1.70 13.07
N ALA A 235 6.16 0.61 12.40
CA ALA A 235 5.14 0.65 11.38
C ALA A 235 4.31 -0.64 11.34
N LEU A 236 3.04 -0.50 11.02
CA LEU A 236 2.08 -1.57 10.81
C LEU A 236 1.64 -1.53 9.34
N LEU A 237 2.01 -2.56 8.58
CA LEU A 237 1.54 -2.77 7.23
C LEU A 237 0.24 -3.56 7.24
N TYR A 238 -0.70 -3.20 6.37
CA TYR A 238 -1.97 -3.89 6.29
C TYR A 238 -2.58 -3.87 4.88
N PRO A 239 -3.47 -4.82 4.55
CA PRO A 239 -4.16 -4.84 3.27
C PRO A 239 -5.06 -3.62 3.09
N ALA A 240 -4.85 -2.84 2.03
CA ALA A 240 -5.70 -1.71 1.70
C ALA A 240 -7.13 -2.18 1.33
N ARG A 241 -8.12 -1.33 1.61
CA ARG A 241 -9.50 -1.58 1.16
C ARG A 241 -9.66 -1.31 -0.33
N GLY A 242 -10.68 -1.94 -0.92
CA GLY A 242 -11.09 -1.64 -2.30
C GLY A 242 -10.19 -2.22 -3.40
N ILE A 243 -9.17 -3.01 -3.07
CA ILE A 243 -8.31 -3.67 -4.08
C ILE A 243 -9.11 -4.72 -4.88
N ALA A 244 -9.98 -5.47 -4.19
CA ALA A 244 -10.84 -6.50 -4.78
C ALA A 244 -12.14 -5.95 -5.37
N ALA A 245 -12.46 -4.67 -5.11
CA ALA A 245 -13.66 -4.08 -5.67
C ALA A 245 -13.44 -3.93 -7.17
N GLU A 246 -14.17 -4.70 -7.98
CA GLU A 246 -14.36 -4.31 -9.36
C GLU A 246 -14.89 -2.87 -9.34
N PRO A 247 -14.32 -1.94 -10.15
CA PRO A 247 -14.84 -0.58 -10.20
C PRO A 247 -16.33 -0.72 -10.46
N PRO A 248 -17.22 -0.20 -9.58
CA PRO A 248 -18.63 -0.54 -9.58
C PRO A 248 -19.11 -0.49 -11.01
N GLY A 249 -19.42 -1.68 -11.53
CA GLY A 249 -19.93 -1.80 -12.88
C GLY A 249 -21.16 -0.93 -12.89
N ALA A 250 -21.10 0.18 -13.63
CA ALA A 250 -22.29 0.96 -13.88
C ALA A 250 -23.35 -0.03 -14.33
N GLY A 251 -24.41 -0.22 -13.53
CA GLY A 251 -25.47 -1.16 -13.86
C GLY A 251 -25.88 -0.94 -15.31
N ALA A 252 -26.14 -2.00 -16.07
CA ALA A 252 -26.29 -1.91 -17.53
C ALA A 252 -27.26 -0.79 -17.95
N GLY A 253 -28.32 -0.55 -17.17
CA GLY A 253 -29.24 0.58 -17.34
C GLY A 253 -28.61 1.96 -17.15
N LEU A 254 -27.83 2.18 -16.08
CA LEU A 254 -27.13 3.45 -15.84
C LEU A 254 -26.10 3.75 -16.94
N ALA A 255 -25.38 2.70 -17.40
CA ALA A 255 -24.45 2.82 -18.51
C ALA A 255 -25.16 3.12 -19.83
N ALA A 256 -26.36 2.57 -20.07
CA ALA A 256 -27.18 2.89 -21.24
C ALA A 256 -27.70 4.33 -21.20
N LEU A 257 -28.06 4.84 -20.03
CA LEU A 257 -28.59 6.20 -19.87
C LEU A 257 -27.50 7.28 -19.97
N LEU A 258 -26.41 7.13 -19.21
CA LEU A 258 -25.37 8.16 -19.09
C LEU A 258 -24.19 7.93 -20.04
N GLY A 259 -24.08 6.74 -20.62
CA GLY A 259 -22.85 6.26 -21.23
C GLY A 259 -21.88 5.71 -20.19
N ARG A 260 -21.09 4.70 -20.60
CA ARG A 260 -20.21 3.91 -19.72
C ARG A 260 -19.29 4.75 -18.84
N SER A 261 -18.64 5.78 -19.40
CA SER A 261 -17.66 6.57 -18.65
C SER A 261 -18.28 7.44 -17.56
N ARG A 262 -19.37 8.17 -17.85
CA ARG A 262 -20.08 8.99 -16.86
C ARG A 262 -20.69 8.13 -15.76
N ALA A 263 -21.25 6.98 -16.12
CA ALA A 263 -21.81 6.05 -15.16
C ALA A 263 -20.73 5.48 -14.21
N ARG A 264 -19.52 5.17 -14.73
CA ARG A 264 -18.38 4.77 -13.89
C ARG A 264 -17.91 5.89 -12.95
N VAL A 265 -17.77 7.12 -13.45
CA VAL A 265 -17.42 8.28 -12.62
C VAL A 265 -18.44 8.49 -11.50
N LEU A 266 -19.74 8.44 -11.82
CA LEU A 266 -20.80 8.59 -10.83
C LEU A 266 -20.77 7.47 -9.79
N SER A 267 -20.50 6.23 -10.21
CA SER A 267 -20.45 5.09 -9.30
C SER A 267 -19.25 5.14 -8.34
N GLU A 268 -18.08 5.59 -8.80
CA GLU A 268 -16.90 5.77 -7.93
C GLU A 268 -17.11 6.86 -6.87
N LEU A 269 -17.90 7.89 -7.19
CA LEU A 269 -18.20 9.00 -6.29
C LEU A 269 -19.14 8.65 -5.13
N ALA A 270 -19.42 7.35 -4.91
CA ALA A 270 -19.88 6.83 -3.62
C ALA A 270 -18.91 7.19 -2.47
N THR A 271 -17.63 7.36 -2.77
CA THR A 271 -16.66 8.00 -1.87
C THR A 271 -16.17 9.30 -2.50
N PRO A 272 -16.12 10.43 -1.76
CA PRO A 272 -15.67 11.68 -2.34
C PRO A 272 -14.26 11.59 -2.94
N ALA A 273 -14.06 12.13 -4.14
CA ALA A 273 -12.79 12.04 -4.86
C ALA A 273 -12.50 13.28 -5.72
N THR A 274 -11.23 13.54 -6.00
CA THR A 274 -10.82 14.59 -6.94
C THR A 274 -10.88 14.09 -8.39
N THR A 275 -10.88 14.99 -9.36
CA THR A 275 -10.80 14.61 -10.79
C THR A 275 -9.55 13.79 -11.11
N THR A 276 -8.40 14.13 -10.51
CA THR A 276 -7.15 13.39 -10.71
C THR A 276 -7.24 11.97 -10.14
N HIS A 277 -7.83 11.83 -8.96
CA HIS A 277 -8.04 10.54 -8.32
C HIS A 277 -9.00 9.65 -9.14
N LEU A 278 -10.11 10.22 -9.64
CA LEU A 278 -11.03 9.52 -10.54
C LEU A 278 -10.36 9.07 -11.84
N ALA A 279 -9.57 9.94 -12.47
CA ALA A 279 -8.84 9.62 -13.70
C ALA A 279 -7.90 8.42 -13.49
N ALA A 280 -7.19 8.42 -12.35
CA ALA A 280 -6.26 7.35 -11.98
C ALA A 280 -6.97 6.02 -11.69
N LEU A 281 -8.05 6.03 -10.89
CA LEU A 281 -8.82 4.81 -10.59
C LEU A 281 -9.45 4.19 -11.84
N LEU A 282 -10.01 5.03 -12.72
CA LEU A 282 -10.75 4.59 -13.89
C LEU A 282 -9.88 4.28 -15.11
N GLY A 283 -8.60 4.66 -15.08
CA GLY A 283 -7.69 4.55 -16.22
C GLY A 283 -8.08 5.48 -17.37
N GLN A 284 -8.55 6.68 -17.06
CA GLN A 284 -9.04 7.68 -18.01
C GLN A 284 -8.12 8.91 -18.05
N SER A 285 -8.14 9.67 -19.14
CA SER A 285 -7.39 10.93 -19.21
C SER A 285 -7.98 11.98 -18.27
N LEU A 286 -7.14 12.90 -17.77
CA LEU A 286 -7.59 13.98 -16.88
C LEU A 286 -8.62 14.89 -17.58
N GLY A 287 -8.39 15.22 -18.85
CA GLY A 287 -9.31 16.04 -19.65
C GLY A 287 -10.67 15.37 -19.88
N GLY A 288 -10.68 14.07 -20.25
CA GLY A 288 -11.91 13.31 -20.44
C GLY A 288 -12.70 13.15 -19.14
N THR A 289 -11.99 12.84 -18.04
CA THR A 289 -12.58 12.76 -16.70
C THR A 289 -13.16 14.10 -16.26
N GLY A 290 -12.44 15.20 -16.51
CA GLY A 290 -12.91 16.56 -16.24
C GLY A 290 -14.19 16.90 -16.99
N GLY A 291 -14.29 16.51 -18.26
CA GLY A 291 -15.53 16.66 -19.05
C GLY A 291 -16.70 15.86 -18.48
N HIS A 292 -16.45 14.62 -18.03
CA HIS A 292 -17.49 13.81 -17.37
C HIS A 292 -17.94 14.42 -16.04
N VAL A 293 -17.01 14.87 -15.21
CA VAL A 293 -17.29 15.55 -13.93
C VAL A 293 -18.10 16.84 -14.17
N ALA A 294 -17.70 17.65 -15.15
CA ALA A 294 -18.43 18.88 -15.49
C ALA A 294 -19.88 18.59 -15.93
N ALA A 295 -20.07 17.57 -16.78
CA ALA A 295 -21.41 17.17 -17.23
C ALA A 295 -22.28 16.64 -16.07
N LEU A 296 -21.73 15.76 -15.21
CA LEU A 296 -22.46 15.23 -14.05
C LEU A 296 -22.82 16.32 -13.05
N ARG A 297 -21.92 17.30 -12.84
CA ARG A 297 -22.15 18.45 -11.96
C ARG A 297 -23.21 19.39 -12.54
N GLY A 298 -23.16 19.67 -13.85
CA GLY A 298 -24.16 20.46 -14.55
C GLY A 298 -25.56 19.84 -14.50
N ALA A 299 -25.64 18.50 -14.44
CA ALA A 299 -26.88 17.75 -14.24
C ALA A 299 -27.31 17.63 -12.76
N GLY A 300 -26.57 18.22 -11.81
CA GLY A 300 -26.89 18.15 -10.38
C GLY A 300 -26.69 16.77 -9.72
N LEU A 301 -26.06 15.81 -10.41
CA LEU A 301 -25.82 14.45 -9.90
C LEU A 301 -24.64 14.39 -8.93
N ILE A 302 -23.75 15.37 -9.00
CA ILE A 302 -22.59 15.50 -8.11
C ILE A 302 -22.44 16.96 -7.68
N SER A 303 -21.90 17.16 -6.48
CA SER A 303 -21.48 18.45 -5.95
C SER A 303 -19.96 18.48 -5.78
N GLY A 304 -19.37 19.67 -5.70
CA GLY A 304 -17.93 19.83 -5.53
C GLY A 304 -17.62 20.82 -4.41
N THR A 305 -16.76 20.41 -3.48
CA THR A 305 -16.28 21.23 -2.36
C THR A 305 -14.79 21.46 -2.52
N ARG A 306 -14.34 22.71 -2.39
CA ARG A 306 -12.92 23.04 -2.47
C ARG A 306 -12.24 22.71 -1.14
N THR A 307 -11.22 21.88 -1.20
CA THR A 307 -10.38 21.48 -0.05
C THR A 307 -8.94 21.83 -0.39
N GLY A 308 -8.45 22.93 0.18
CA GLY A 308 -7.14 23.48 -0.13
C GLY A 308 -7.00 23.83 -1.62
N ARG A 309 -6.10 23.09 -2.31
CA ARG A 309 -5.77 23.29 -3.73
C ARG A 309 -6.61 22.44 -4.69
N SER A 310 -7.45 21.57 -4.17
CA SER A 310 -8.21 20.59 -4.96
C SER A 310 -9.71 20.73 -4.74
N VAL A 311 -10.51 20.18 -5.64
CA VAL A 311 -11.97 20.05 -5.49
C VAL A 311 -12.29 18.58 -5.27
N LEU A 312 -12.93 18.27 -4.15
CA LEU A 312 -13.51 16.96 -3.88
C LEU A 312 -14.94 16.95 -4.40
N TYR A 313 -15.22 16.00 -5.28
CA TYR A 313 -16.56 15.74 -5.77
C TYR A 313 -17.21 14.62 -4.96
N ALA A 314 -18.52 14.70 -4.76
CA ALA A 314 -19.32 13.66 -4.13
C ALA A 314 -20.68 13.57 -4.83
N ARG A 315 -21.34 12.40 -4.77
CA ARG A 315 -22.72 12.30 -5.23
C ARG A 315 -23.64 13.20 -4.42
N THR A 316 -24.62 13.79 -5.10
CA THR A 316 -25.78 14.40 -4.44
C THR A 316 -26.81 13.30 -4.16
N PRO A 317 -27.86 13.57 -3.36
CA PRO A 317 -28.97 12.64 -3.19
C PRO A 317 -29.60 12.19 -4.53
N LEU A 318 -29.66 13.09 -5.52
CA LEU A 318 -30.11 12.75 -6.88
C LEU A 318 -29.17 11.75 -7.56
N GLY A 319 -27.85 11.95 -7.42
CA GLY A 319 -26.85 11.01 -7.90
C GLY A 319 -26.94 9.64 -7.23
N ASP A 320 -27.17 9.59 -5.92
CA ASP A 320 -27.37 8.34 -5.17
C ASP A 320 -28.63 7.60 -5.65
N ALA A 321 -29.76 8.30 -5.76
CA ALA A 321 -31.01 7.73 -6.24
C ALA A 321 -30.88 7.17 -7.67
N LEU A 322 -30.18 7.90 -8.55
CA LEU A 322 -29.94 7.47 -9.93
C LEU A 322 -29.10 6.20 -10.00
N VAL A 323 -28.08 6.06 -9.13
CA VAL A 323 -27.27 4.83 -9.07
C VAL A 323 -28.05 3.68 -8.46
N ALA A 324 -28.89 3.93 -7.45
CA ALA A 324 -29.72 2.92 -6.82
C ALA A 324 -30.87 2.42 -7.72
N GLY A 325 -31.31 3.24 -8.68
CA GLY A 325 -32.48 2.94 -9.51
C GLY A 325 -33.81 3.12 -8.76
N SER A 326 -33.78 3.87 -7.66
CA SER A 326 -34.94 4.15 -6.81
C SER A 326 -34.80 5.55 -6.21
N LEU A 327 -35.91 6.29 -6.16
CA LEU A 327 -36.01 7.45 -5.27
C LEU A 327 -36.21 6.89 -3.85
N ALA A 328 -35.42 7.37 -2.89
CA ALA A 328 -35.60 7.07 -1.48
C ALA A 328 -36.97 7.57 -0.98
#